data_AF-A0AB39VDG1-F1
#
_entry.id   AF-A0AB39VDG1-F1
#
_cell.length_a   1.000
_cell.length_b   1.000
_cell.length_c   1.000
_cell.angle_alpha   90.00
_cell.angle_beta   90.00
_cell.angle_gamma   90.00
#
_symmetry.space_group_name_H-M   'P 1'
#
loop_
_entity.id
_entity.type
_entity.pdbx_description
1 polymer ?
#
loop_
_entity_poly.entity_id
_entity_poly.type
_entity_poly.pdbx_seq_one_letter_code
_entity_poly.pdbx_strand_id
1 'polypeptide(L)'
;MEGSKRDRCIILTTEENGKNQEQKRYYITNTAGGVEEFVRAVRGHWAIESYHWILDVTFREDANKTLNKNAARNLNILRKLAISILEELPFRKKFSRRIKKYIISLDIRKYLKLFFDIIEKLLLKKWIKYKEIV
;
A
#
# COMPACT_ATOMS: atom_id res chain seq x y z
N MET A 1 2.03 -32.78 18.03
CA MET A 1 1.75 -31.60 18.89
C MET A 1 0.94 -30.64 18.06
N GLU A 2 -0.37 -30.75 18.19
CA GLU A 2 -1.35 -30.15 17.28
C GLU A 2 -1.72 -28.77 17.81
N GLY A 3 -1.39 -27.72 17.05
CA GLY A 3 -1.69 -26.34 17.44
C GLY A 3 -3.21 -26.14 17.46
N SER A 4 -3.79 -26.07 18.65
CA SER A 4 -5.23 -25.80 18.84
C SER A 4 -5.61 -24.48 18.16
N LYS A 5 -6.30 -24.57 17.03
CA LYS A 5 -6.94 -23.43 16.37
C LYS A 5 -7.85 -22.74 17.40
N ARG A 6 -7.72 -21.41 17.54
CA ARG A 6 -8.57 -20.63 18.45
C ARG A 6 -9.54 -19.81 17.61
N ASP A 7 -10.83 -19.96 17.87
CA ASP A 7 -11.85 -19.13 17.26
C ASP A 7 -11.86 -17.76 17.97
N ARG A 8 -11.69 -16.68 17.21
CA ARG A 8 -11.76 -15.32 17.74
C ARG A 8 -12.86 -14.54 17.02
N CYS A 9 -13.76 -13.95 17.79
CA CYS A 9 -14.79 -13.04 17.30
C CYS A 9 -14.37 -11.59 17.61
N ILE A 10 -14.38 -10.72 16.60
CA ILE A 10 -14.29 -9.27 16.80
C ILE A 10 -15.63 -8.65 16.42
N ILE A 11 -16.10 -7.74 17.26
CA ILE A 11 -17.22 -6.85 16.96
C ILE A 11 -16.61 -5.51 16.55
N LEU A 12 -16.89 -5.09 15.32
CA LEU A 12 -16.55 -3.77 14.81
C LEU A 12 -17.81 -2.92 14.93
N THR A 13 -17.77 -1.88 15.76
CA THR A 13 -18.84 -0.89 15.83
C THR A 13 -18.40 0.34 15.04
N THR A 14 -19.18 0.71 14.03
CA THR A 14 -18.96 1.90 13.22
C THR A 14 -20.15 2.83 13.44
N GLU A 15 -19.87 4.10 13.73
CA GLU A 15 -20.90 5.14 13.79
C GLU A 15 -20.95 5.87 12.45
N GLU A 16 -22.11 5.84 11.78
CA GLU A 16 -22.32 6.53 10.51
C GLU A 16 -23.64 7.30 10.57
N ASN A 17 -23.58 8.63 10.40
CA ASN A 17 -24.73 9.54 10.49
C ASN A 17 -25.57 9.40 11.79
N GLY A 18 -24.91 9.25 12.94
CA GLY A 18 -25.57 9.12 14.26
C GLY A 18 -26.29 7.79 14.47
N LYS A 19 -26.10 6.81 13.56
CA LYS A 19 -26.55 5.43 13.73
C LYS A 19 -25.35 4.53 13.98
N ASN A 20 -25.40 3.79 15.09
CA ASN A 20 -24.42 2.74 15.37
C ASN A 20 -24.74 1.52 14.52
N GLN A 21 -23.79 1.13 13.67
CA GLN A 21 -23.81 -0.13 12.95
C GLN A 21 -22.80 -1.08 13.60
N GLU A 22 -23.28 -2.24 14.05
CA GLU A 22 -22.41 -3.31 14.52
C GLU A 22 -22.18 -4.34 13.41
N GLN A 23 -20.92 -4.55 13.05
CA GLN A 23 -20.49 -5.63 12.18
C GLN A 23 -19.71 -6.66 13.00
N LYS A 24 -20.27 -7.87 13.13
CA LYS A 24 -19.55 -9.00 13.73
C LYS A 24 -18.74 -9.71 12.65
N ARG A 25 -17.44 -9.89 12.89
CA ARG A 25 -16.55 -10.65 11.99
C ARG A 25 -15.86 -11.75 12.78
N TYR A 26 -15.99 -12.97 12.28
CA TYR A 26 -15.39 -14.16 12.87
C TYR A 26 -14.11 -14.49 12.12
N TYR A 27 -13.06 -14.80 12.88
CA TYR A 27 -11.76 -15.14 12.32
C TYR A 27 -11.24 -16.43 12.95
N ILE A 28 -10.73 -17.31 12.08
CA ILE A 28 -10.02 -18.51 12.48
C ILE A 28 -8.54 -18.16 12.46
N THR A 29 -7.88 -18.18 13.62
CA THR A 29 -6.47 -17.84 13.72
C THR A 29 -5.73 -18.76 14.68
N ASN A 30 -4.47 -19.02 14.36
CA ASN A 30 -3.54 -19.73 15.24
C ASN A 30 -2.57 -18.78 15.95
N THR A 31 -2.80 -17.46 15.86
CA THR A 31 -1.96 -16.44 16.52
C THR A 31 -2.04 -16.60 18.03
N ALA A 32 -0.88 -16.81 18.66
CA ALA A 32 -0.74 -16.89 20.12
C ALA A 32 -0.89 -15.52 20.81
N GLY A 33 -0.66 -14.44 20.06
CA GLY A 33 -0.71 -13.04 20.52
C GLY A 33 -2.05 -12.55 21.07
N GLY A 34 -2.01 -11.44 21.79
CA GLY A 34 -3.18 -10.77 22.37
C GLY A 34 -4.13 -10.15 21.33
N VAL A 35 -5.23 -9.55 21.80
CA VAL A 35 -6.24 -8.90 20.94
C VAL A 35 -5.61 -7.79 20.09
N GLU A 36 -4.69 -7.00 20.65
CA GLU A 36 -4.04 -5.90 19.92
C GLU A 36 -3.21 -6.37 18.74
N GLU A 37 -2.41 -7.43 18.91
CA GLU A 37 -1.60 -8.00 17.84
C GLU A 37 -2.47 -8.51 16.71
N PHE A 38 -3.58 -9.16 17.06
CA PHE A 38 -4.57 -9.62 16.09
C PHE A 38 -5.23 -8.45 15.33
N VAL A 39 -5.65 -7.38 16.02
CA VAL A 39 -6.18 -6.17 15.38
C VAL A 39 -5.17 -5.51 14.46
N ARG A 40 -3.90 -5.43 14.88
CA ARG A 40 -2.80 -4.92 14.03
C ARG A 40 -2.64 -5.77 12.77
N ALA A 41 -2.66 -7.10 12.90
CA ALA A 41 -2.55 -8.01 11.77
C ALA A 41 -3.73 -7.85 10.79
N VAL A 42 -4.97 -7.78 11.29
CA VAL A 42 -6.17 -7.56 10.46
C VAL A 42 -6.08 -6.22 9.71
N ARG A 43 -5.72 -5.14 10.39
CA ARG A 43 -5.53 -3.82 9.74
C ARG A 43 -4.41 -3.85 8.70
N GLY A 44 -3.30 -4.53 9.01
CA GLY A 44 -2.20 -4.73 8.07
C GLY A 44 -2.61 -5.50 6.82
N HIS A 45 -3.43 -6.56 6.97
CA HIS A 45 -3.99 -7.29 5.84
C HIS A 45 -4.86 -6.39 4.96
N TRP A 46 -5.76 -5.59 5.54
CA TRP A 46 -6.58 -4.63 4.79
C TRP A 46 -5.77 -3.55 4.08
N ALA A 47 -4.63 -3.14 4.64
CA ALA A 47 -3.74 -2.20 3.96
C ALA A 47 -3.18 -2.77 2.65
N ILE A 48 -2.92 -4.09 2.59
CA ILE A 48 -2.47 -4.78 1.37
C ILE A 48 -3.59 -4.80 0.33
N GLU A 49 -4.80 -5.18 0.72
CA GLU A 49 -5.97 -5.19 -0.19
C GLU A 49 -6.30 -3.78 -0.71
N SER A 50 -6.20 -2.77 0.14
CA SER A 50 -6.38 -1.38 -0.27
C SER A 50 -5.35 -0.97 -1.31
N TYR A 51 -4.12 -1.51 -1.22
CA TYR A 51 -3.07 -1.25 -2.19
C TYR A 51 -3.31 -1.97 -3.52
N HIS A 52 -3.86 -3.19 -3.50
CA HIS A 52 -4.33 -3.89 -4.71
C HIS A 52 -5.38 -3.07 -5.44
N TRP A 53 -6.39 -2.56 -4.72
CA TRP A 53 -7.41 -1.70 -5.33
C TRP A 53 -6.80 -0.45 -6.01
N ILE A 54 -5.76 0.16 -5.43
CA ILE A 54 -5.07 1.30 -6.06
C ILE A 54 -4.40 0.87 -7.37
N LEU A 55 -3.75 -0.30 -7.40
CA LEU A 55 -3.12 -0.86 -8.60
C LEU A 55 -4.17 -1.12 -9.69
N ASP A 56 -5.30 -1.72 -9.34
CA ASP A 56 -6.39 -2.03 -10.28
C ASP A 56 -6.99 -0.75 -10.87
N VAL A 57 -7.33 0.22 -10.03
CA VAL A 57 -8.00 1.46 -10.48
C VAL A 57 -7.06 2.40 -11.23
N THR A 58 -5.76 2.41 -10.88
CA THR A 58 -4.78 3.36 -11.46
C THR A 58 -4.07 2.77 -12.69
N PHE A 59 -3.76 1.48 -12.68
CA PHE A 59 -2.97 0.80 -13.71
C PHE A 59 -3.72 -0.30 -14.47
N ARG A 60 -5.00 -0.55 -14.13
CA ARG A 60 -5.82 -1.60 -14.75
C ARG A 60 -5.13 -2.95 -14.67
N GLU A 61 -4.56 -3.25 -13.50
CA GLU A 61 -3.77 -4.45 -13.27
C GLU A 61 -4.56 -5.73 -13.57
N ASP A 62 -5.80 -5.84 -13.11
CA ASP A 62 -6.72 -6.95 -13.43
C ASP A 62 -6.93 -7.18 -14.94
N ALA A 63 -6.90 -6.12 -15.75
CA ALA A 63 -7.10 -6.23 -17.19
C ALA A 63 -5.84 -6.69 -17.94
N ASN A 64 -4.72 -6.84 -17.23
CA ASN A 64 -3.44 -7.19 -17.85
C ASN A 64 -3.39 -8.68 -18.23
N LYS A 65 -3.08 -8.96 -19.50
CA LYS A 65 -3.02 -10.32 -20.07
C LYS A 65 -1.59 -10.84 -20.28
N THR A 66 -0.60 -10.28 -19.57
CA THR A 66 0.79 -10.75 -19.68
C THR A 66 0.91 -12.22 -19.27
N LEU A 67 1.17 -13.12 -20.23
CA LEU A 67 1.27 -14.56 -19.98
C LEU A 67 2.62 -14.96 -19.37
N ASN A 68 3.68 -14.23 -19.67
CA ASN A 68 5.01 -14.50 -19.14
C ASN A 68 5.09 -14.10 -17.65
N LYS A 69 5.38 -15.08 -16.78
CA LYS A 69 5.45 -14.89 -15.32
C LYS A 69 6.50 -13.86 -14.89
N ASN A 70 7.66 -13.85 -15.53
CA ASN A 70 8.74 -12.90 -15.20
C ASN A 70 8.35 -11.48 -15.62
N ALA A 71 7.76 -11.32 -16.81
CA ALA A 71 7.26 -10.03 -17.26
C ALA A 71 6.14 -9.50 -16.34
N ALA A 72 5.20 -10.36 -15.92
CA ALA A 72 4.14 -9.98 -15.00
C ALA A 72 4.70 -9.53 -13.63
N ARG A 73 5.69 -10.26 -13.08
CA ARG A 73 6.38 -9.88 -11.84
C ARG A 73 7.10 -8.54 -11.98
N ASN A 74 7.87 -8.35 -13.04
CA ASN A 74 8.61 -7.11 -13.30
C ASN A 74 7.66 -5.92 -13.43
N LEU A 75 6.55 -6.11 -14.15
CA LEU A 75 5.55 -5.07 -14.33
C LEU A 75 4.86 -4.69 -13.01
N ASN A 76 4.58 -5.66 -12.15
CA ASN A 76 4.05 -5.38 -10.81
C ASN A 76 5.04 -4.51 -10.00
N ILE A 77 6.33 -4.88 -9.97
CA ILE A 77 7.37 -4.08 -9.29
C ILE A 77 7.41 -2.65 -9.83
N LEU A 78 7.35 -2.46 -11.15
CA LEU A 78 7.35 -1.15 -11.79
C LEU A 78 6.10 -0.33 -11.43
N ARG A 79 4.91 -0.95 -11.40
CA ARG A 79 3.67 -0.27 -10.97
C ARG A 79 3.75 0.18 -9.51
N LYS A 80 4.28 -0.67 -8.63
CA LYS A 80 4.47 -0.33 -7.22
C LYS A 80 5.40 0.86 -7.04
N LEU A 81 6.53 0.85 -7.75
CA LEU A 81 7.45 1.98 -7.80
C LEU A 81 6.76 3.25 -8.30
N ALA A 82 6.00 3.16 -9.39
CA ALA A 82 5.26 4.30 -9.92
C ALA A 82 4.23 4.88 -8.94
N ILE A 83 3.55 4.06 -8.13
CA ILE A 83 2.67 4.54 -7.05
C ILE A 83 3.48 5.32 -6.02
N SER A 84 4.61 4.78 -5.54
CA SER A 84 5.46 5.48 -4.57
C SER A 84 5.89 6.85 -5.09
N ILE A 85 6.27 6.94 -6.37
CA ILE A 85 6.62 8.22 -7.02
C ILE A 85 5.42 9.17 -7.04
N LEU A 86 4.23 8.69 -7.43
CA LEU A 86 3.01 9.51 -7.50
C LEU A 86 2.61 10.12 -6.14
N GLU A 87 2.93 9.45 -5.03
CA GLU A 87 2.66 9.94 -3.68
C GLU A 87 3.71 10.95 -3.19
N GLU A 88 5.00 10.73 -3.49
CA GLU A 88 6.09 11.63 -3.07
C GLU A 88 6.16 12.93 -3.88
N LEU A 89 5.59 12.96 -5.08
CA LEU A 89 5.69 14.12 -5.96
C LEU A 89 4.91 15.35 -5.41
N PRO A 90 5.56 16.52 -5.32
CA PRO A 90 4.94 17.73 -4.81
C PRO A 90 4.01 18.35 -5.87
N PHE A 91 2.72 18.05 -5.78
CA PHE A 91 1.69 18.73 -6.58
C PHE A 91 1.07 19.88 -5.77
N ARG A 92 0.99 21.10 -6.35
CA ARG A 92 0.39 22.28 -5.69
C ARG A 92 -1.09 22.08 -5.33
N LYS A 93 -1.81 21.25 -6.08
CA LYS A 93 -3.21 20.91 -5.85
C LYS A 93 -3.33 19.40 -5.62
N LYS A 94 -4.33 18.99 -4.82
CA LYS A 94 -4.69 17.59 -4.67
C LYS A 94 -5.37 17.10 -5.95
N PHE A 95 -4.70 16.19 -6.65
CA PHE A 95 -5.23 15.54 -7.84
C PHE A 95 -5.43 14.04 -7.59
N SER A 96 -6.38 13.44 -8.32
CA SER A 96 -6.52 11.99 -8.35
C SER A 96 -5.25 11.35 -8.95
N ARG A 97 -4.95 10.11 -8.57
CA ARG A 97 -3.78 9.37 -9.07
C ARG A 97 -3.77 9.25 -10.60
N ARG A 98 -4.94 9.12 -11.21
CA ARG A 98 -5.10 9.10 -12.68
C ARG A 98 -4.65 10.42 -13.33
N ILE A 99 -5.03 11.56 -12.75
CA ILE A 99 -4.63 12.88 -13.24
C ILE A 99 -3.13 13.11 -13.01
N LYS A 100 -2.60 12.78 -11.83
CA LYS A 100 -1.16 12.87 -11.55
C LYS A 100 -0.35 12.07 -12.58
N LYS A 101 -0.77 10.84 -12.88
CA LYS A 101 -0.16 9.99 -13.91
C LYS A 101 -0.18 10.65 -15.29
N TYR A 102 -1.30 11.25 -15.68
CA TYR A 102 -1.42 11.99 -16.93
C TYR A 102 -0.46 13.18 -16.99
N ILE A 103 -0.42 14.03 -15.95
CA ILE A 103 0.49 15.18 -15.89
C ILE A 103 1.95 14.75 -16.02
N ILE A 104 2.35 13.68 -15.33
CA ILE A 104 3.72 13.15 -15.43
C ILE A 104 4.04 12.68 -16.84
N SER A 105 3.07 12.06 -17.52
CA SER A 105 3.27 11.60 -18.90
C SER A 105 3.47 12.74 -19.90
N LEU A 106 3.06 13.97 -19.57
CA LEU A 106 3.27 15.15 -20.43
C LEU A 106 4.72 15.66 -20.39
N ASP A 107 5.45 15.42 -19.30
CA ASP A 107 6.85 15.86 -19.16
C ASP A 107 7.67 14.84 -18.36
N ILE A 108 7.92 13.69 -18.98
CA ILE A 108 8.62 12.60 -18.32
C ILE A 108 10.03 12.99 -17.88
N ARG A 109 10.73 13.86 -18.63
CA ARG A 109 12.11 14.26 -18.31
C ARG A 109 12.19 15.02 -17.00
N LYS A 110 11.30 15.99 -16.79
CA LYS A 110 11.24 16.77 -15.56
C LYS A 110 10.96 15.87 -14.35
N TYR A 111 9.96 15.00 -14.45
CA TYR A 111 9.56 14.14 -13.33
C TYR A 111 10.56 13.00 -13.06
N LEU A 112 11.26 12.53 -14.09
CA LEU A 112 12.35 11.56 -13.93
C LEU A 112 13.53 12.17 -13.17
N LYS A 113 13.91 13.41 -13.50
CA LYS A 113 14.94 14.14 -12.74
C LYS A 113 14.53 14.31 -11.28
N LEU A 114 13.31 14.79 -11.05
CA LEU A 114 12.77 14.97 -9.71
C LEU A 114 12.70 13.65 -8.91
N PHE A 115 12.40 12.53 -9.57
CA PHE A 115 12.43 11.21 -8.97
C PHE A 115 13.83 10.83 -8.48
N PHE A 116 14.86 10.97 -9.33
CA PHE A 116 16.23 10.70 -8.93
C PHE A 116 16.68 11.61 -7.78
N ASP A 117 16.35 12.90 -7.83
CA ASP A 117 16.63 13.85 -6.75
C ASP A 117 15.98 13.43 -5.41
N ILE A 118 14.74 12.90 -5.46
CA ILE A 118 14.03 12.40 -4.27
C ILE A 118 14.70 11.13 -3.74
N ILE A 119 15.02 10.16 -4.61
CA ILE A 119 15.70 8.93 -4.19
C ILE A 119 17.04 9.25 -3.56
N GLU A 120 17.83 10.12 -4.19
CA GLU A 120 19.14 10.52 -3.66
C GLU A 120 18.99 11.15 -2.27
N LYS A 121 18.04 12.07 -2.08
CA LYS A 121 17.74 12.66 -0.75
C LYS A 121 17.31 11.61 0.29
N LEU A 122 16.49 10.64 -0.10
CA LEU A 122 16.04 9.58 0.81
C LEU A 122 17.20 8.64 1.20
N LEU A 123 18.04 8.27 0.24
CA LEU A 123 19.23 7.46 0.47
C LEU A 123 20.23 8.20 1.37
N LEU A 124 20.47 9.50 1.10
CA LEU A 124 21.32 10.36 1.93
C LEU A 124 20.80 10.47 3.36
N LYS A 125 19.50 10.74 3.56
CA LYS A 125 18.88 10.78 4.90
C LYS A 125 19.06 9.46 5.64
N LYS A 126 18.84 8.32 4.97
CA LYS A 126 18.99 7.00 5.56
C LYS A 126 20.44 6.71 5.94
N TRP A 127 21.39 7.12 5.09
CA TRP A 127 22.82 6.95 5.32
C TRP A 127 23.36 7.84 6.46
N ILE A 128 22.92 9.09 6.54
CA ILE A 128 23.25 10.00 7.66
C ILE A 128 22.74 9.43 8.98
N LYS A 129 21.47 8.98 9.02
CA LYS A 129 20.91 8.33 10.20
C LYS A 129 21.69 7.08 10.60
N TYR A 130 22.14 6.28 9.64
CA TYR A 130 22.97 5.10 9.91
C TYR A 130 24.32 5.48 10.52
N LYS A 131 24.93 6.59 10.07
CA LYS A 131 26.18 7.14 10.63
C LYS A 131 26.03 7.77 12.02
N GLU A 132 24.83 8.19 12.43
CA GLU A 132 24.59 8.69 13.79
C GLU A 132 24.34 7.55 14.80
N ILE A 133 24.03 6.35 14.31
CA ILE A 133 23.71 5.16 15.12
C ILE A 133 24.95 4.25 15.28
N VAL A 134 25.98 4.43 14.46
CA VAL A 134 27.28 3.72 14.52
C VAL A 134 28.36 4.70 14.95
#